data_AF-A0A524ELI4-F1
#
_entry.id   AF-A0A524ELI4-F1
#
_cell.length_a   1.000
_cell.length_b   1.000
_cell.length_c   1.000
_cell.angle_alpha   90.00
_cell.angle_beta   90.00
_cell.angle_gamma   90.00
#
_symmetry.space_group_name_H-M   'P 1'
#
loop_
_entity.id
_entity.type
_entity.pdbx_description
1 polymer ?
#
loop_
_entity_poly.entity_id
_entity_poly.type
_entity_poly.pdbx_seq_one_letter_code
_entity_poly.pdbx_strand_id
1 'polypeptide(L)' 'MADELKWLQDPITKETIYFKLPVKQLKEVKRFPAPIVIKHKDHYLICYVDSHYQLADTEVAVAAVDAHSKG' A
#
# COMPACT_ATOMS: atom_id res chain seq x y z
N MET A 1 -12.16 -10.63 12.04
CA MET A 1 -12.87 -9.59 11.23
C MET A 1 -12.33 -8.18 11.45
N ALA A 2 -11.43 -7.94 12.43
CA ALA A 2 -10.76 -6.66 12.64
C ALA A 2 -9.32 -6.61 12.08
N ASP A 3 -8.67 -7.76 11.86
CA ASP A 3 -7.21 -7.84 11.58
C ASP A 3 -6.79 -7.29 10.20
N GLU A 4 -7.75 -7.15 9.29
CA GLU A 4 -7.52 -6.70 7.91
C GLU A 4 -7.71 -5.20 7.71
N LEU A 5 -8.32 -4.51 8.69
CA LEU A 5 -8.50 -3.05 8.65
C LEU A 5 -7.23 -2.40 9.22
N LYS A 6 -6.55 -1.63 8.38
CA LYS A 6 -5.37 -0.86 8.76
C LYS A 6 -5.70 0.63 8.66
N TRP A 7 -4.87 1.40 9.34
CA TRP A 7 -4.93 2.85 9.30
C TRP A 7 -3.52 3.41 9.32
N LEU A 8 -3.36 4.61 8.79
CA LEU A 8 -2.15 5.42 8.94
C LEU A 8 -2.51 6.89 8.79
N GLN A 9 -1.62 7.78 9.22
CA GLN A 9 -1.73 9.19 8.92
C GLN A 9 -1.03 9.48 7.60
N ASP A 10 -1.77 10.01 6.62
CA ASP A 10 -1.20 10.44 5.36
C ASP A 10 -0.14 11.54 5.62
N PRO A 11 1.13 11.32 5.24
CA PRO A 11 2.21 12.26 5.51
C PRO A 11 2.05 13.61 4.78
N ILE A 12 1.30 13.66 3.68
CA ILE A 12 1.02 14.89 2.92
C ILE A 12 -0.14 15.65 3.56
N THR A 13 -1.32 15.03 3.68
CA THR A 13 -2.54 15.74 4.09
C THR A 13 -2.74 15.81 5.60
N LYS A 14 -2.01 14.97 6.36
CA LYS A 14 -2.16 14.75 7.81
C LYS A 14 -3.50 14.12 8.22
N GLU A 15 -4.31 13.68 7.26
CA GLU A 15 -5.56 12.96 7.53
C GLU A 15 -5.29 11.52 7.94
N THR A 16 -6.09 11.00 8.87
CA THR A 16 -6.10 9.57 9.17
C THR A 16 -6.91 8.84 8.12
N ILE A 17 -6.26 7.94 7.39
CA ILE A 17 -6.91 7.10 6.39
C ILE A 17 -7.07 5.69 6.91
N TYR A 18 -8.15 5.02 6.50
CA TYR A 18 -8.44 3.63 6.83
C TYR A 18 -8.57 2.83 5.54
N PHE A 19 -7.99 1.64 5.50
CA PHE A 19 -8.02 0.79 4.32
C PHE A 19 -8.00 -0.68 4.71
N LYS A 20 -8.50 -1.54 3.81
CA LYS A 20 -8.46 -2.99 3.99
C LYS A 20 -7.28 -3.55 3.22
N LEU A 21 -6.55 -4.47 3.84
CA LEU A 21 -5.49 -5.20 3.15
C LEU A 21 -6.07 -6.12 2.07
N PRO A 22 -5.45 -6.20 0.88
CA PRO A 22 -5.84 -7.14 -0.18
C PRO A 22 -5.33 -8.55 0.15
N VAL A 23 -5.84 -9.17 1.22
CA VAL A 23 -5.31 -10.42 1.78
C VAL A 23 -5.27 -11.57 0.76
N LYS A 24 -6.26 -11.65 -0.15
CA LYS A 24 -6.27 -12.69 -1.19
C LYS A 24 -5.04 -12.58 -2.10
N GLN A 25 -4.73 -11.37 -2.56
CA GLN A 25 -3.56 -11.10 -3.40
C GLN A 25 -2.26 -11.29 -2.61
N LEU A 26 -2.21 -10.84 -1.35
CA LEU A 26 -1.03 -10.98 -0.50
C LEU A 26 -0.64 -12.44 -0.24
N LYS A 27 -1.62 -13.36 -0.20
CA LYS A 27 -1.35 -14.81 -0.09
C LYS A 27 -0.63 -15.41 -1.29
N GLU A 28 -0.73 -14.78 -2.46
CA GLU A 28 -0.09 -15.22 -3.70
C GLU A 28 1.31 -14.63 -3.88
N VAL A 29 1.67 -13.63 -3.06
CA VAL A 29 2.97 -12.98 -3.10
C VAL A 29 4.04 -13.90 -2.51
N LYS A 30 5.14 -14.09 -3.25
CA LYS A 30 6.27 -14.95 -2.85
C LYS A 30 7.37 -14.22 -2.08
N ARG A 31 7.32 -12.89 -2.00
CA ARG A 31 8.37 -12.05 -1.41
C ARG A 31 7.76 -10.98 -0.52
N PHE A 32 8.30 -10.90 0.69
CA PHE A 32 7.99 -9.84 1.65
C PHE A 32 9.22 -8.95 1.90
N PRO A 33 9.03 -7.68 2.30
CA PRO A 33 7.74 -7.01 2.44
C PRO A 33 7.09 -6.74 1.07
N ALA A 34 5.77 -6.88 1.01
CA ALA A 34 4.97 -6.73 -0.20
C ALA A 34 4.42 -5.30 -0.29
N PRO A 35 4.66 -4.56 -1.39
CA PRO A 35 4.10 -3.23 -1.56
C PRO A 35 2.61 -3.33 -1.90
N ILE A 36 1.81 -2.50 -1.25
CA ILE A 36 0.45 -2.16 -1.65
C ILE A 36 0.40 -0.67 -1.99
N VAL A 37 -0.34 -0.33 -3.03
CA VAL A 37 -0.50 1.06 -3.46
C VAL A 37 -1.89 1.53 -3.08
N ILE A 38 -1.96 2.60 -2.30
CA ILE A 38 -3.20 3.22 -1.86
C ILE A 38 -3.28 4.58 -2.54
N LYS A 39 -4.32 4.80 -3.35
CA LYS A 39 -4.60 6.12 -3.91
C LYS A 39 -5.33 6.96 -2.88
N HIS A 40 -4.81 8.14 -2.55
CA HIS A 40 -5.47 9.11 -1.68
C HIS A 40 -5.40 10.50 -2.32
N LYS A 41 -6.57 11.05 -2.68
CA LYS A 41 -6.69 12.33 -3.40
C LYS A 41 -5.85 12.36 -4.69
N ASP A 42 -4.82 13.19 -4.72
CA ASP A 42 -3.96 13.50 -5.87
C ASP A 42 -2.61 12.76 -5.86
N HIS A 43 -2.36 11.91 -4.87
CA HIS A 43 -1.12 11.15 -4.74
C HIS A 43 -1.38 9.69 -4.33
N TYR A 44 -0.29 8.93 -4.22
CA TYR A 44 -0.31 7.52 -3.85
C TYR A 44 0.58 7.28 -2.64
N LEU A 45 0.15 6.35 -1.80
CA LEU A 45 0.92 5.86 -0.66
C LEU A 45 1.35 4.44 -0.99
N ILE A 46 2.66 4.19 -0.95
CA ILE A 46 3.23 2.87 -1.13
C ILE A 46 3.49 2.33 0.27
N CYS A 47 2.64 1.42 0.71
CA CYS A 47 2.77 0.79 2.03
C CYS A 47 3.38 -0.59 1.87
N TYR A 48 4.43 -0.86 2.63
CA TYR A 48 5.09 -2.16 2.64
C TYR A 48 4.50 -2.99 3.77
N VAL A 49 3.99 -4.17 3.44
CA VAL A 49 3.34 -5.08 4.39
C VAL A 49 4.22 -6.30 4.58
N ASP A 50 4.47 -6.72 5.83
CA ASP A 50 5.28 -7.90 6.14
C ASP A 50 4.48 -9.22 6.00
N SER A 51 5.14 -10.36 6.26
CA SER A 51 4.51 -11.68 6.18
C SER A 51 3.41 -11.93 7.23
N HIS A 52 3.30 -11.07 8.25
CA HIS A 52 2.25 -11.11 9.28
C HIS A 52 1.16 -10.07 9.02
N TYR A 53 1.14 -9.48 7.82
CA TYR A 53 0.20 -8.46 7.41
C TYR A 53 0.26 -7.19 8.28
N GLN A 54 1.44 -6.84 8.80
CA GLN A 54 1.72 -5.60 9.49
C GLN A 54 2.37 -4.59 8.55
N LEU A 55 2.08 -3.30 8.75
CA LEU A 55 2.78 -2.23 8.05
C LEU A 55 4.22 -2.18 8.54
N ALA A 56 5.16 -2.34 7.61
CA ALA A 56 6.59 -2.28 7.87
C ALA A 56 7.17 -0.91 7.52
N ASP A 57 6.69 -0.29 6.43
CA ASP A 57 7.16 1.02 5.97
C ASP A 57 6.12 1.72 5.08
N THR A 58 6.28 3.02 4.84
CA THR A 58 5.39 3.82 3.99
C THR A 58 6.15 4.92 3.25
N GLU A 59 5.98 4.95 1.92
CA GLU A 59 6.49 5.99 1.03
C GLU A 59 5.33 6.74 0.35
N VAL A 60 5.65 7.88 -0.25
CA VAL A 60 4.70 8.67 -1.06
C VAL A 60 5.18 8.70 -2.50
N ALA A 61 4.28 8.37 -3.42
CA ALA A 61 4.45 8.63 -4.85
C ALA A 61 3.50 9.75 -5.28
N VAL A 62 4.05 10.85 -5.80
CA VAL A 62 3.28 12.02 -6.28
C VAL A 62 2.73 11.83 -7.70
N ALA A 63 3.25 10.84 -8.42
CA ALA A 63 2.81 10.51 -9.78
C ALA A 63 3.08 9.03 -10.07
N ALA A 64 2.36 8.48 -11.03
CA ALA A 64 2.62 7.19 -11.64
C ALA A 64 2.74 7.39 -13.15
N VAL A 65 3.62 6.62 -13.79
CA VAL A 65 3.83 6.63 -15.24
C VAL A 65 3.71 5.23 -15.78
N ASP A 66 3.03 5.07 -16.91
CA ASP A 66 2.91 3.79 -17.58
C ASP A 66 4.20 3.45 -18.29
N ALA A 67 4.71 2.25 -18.05
CA ALA A 67 5.86 1.71 -18.76
C ALA A 67 5.37 0.85 -19.94
N HIS A 68 5.93 1.09 -21.13
CA HIS A 68 5.71 0.25 -22.29
C HIS A 68 6.97 -0.56 -22.58
N SER A 69 6.82 -1.87 -22.76
CA SER A 69 7.90 -2.72 -23.25
C SER A 69 7.86 -2.78 -24.78
N LYS A 70 9.04 -2.73 -25.42
CA LYS A 70 9.16 -3.15 -26.82
C LYS A 70 9.33 -4.66 -26.84
N GLY A 71 8.21 -5.36 -27.01
CA GLY A 71 8.19 -6.77 -27.40
C GLY A 71 8.17 -6.91 -28.91
#